data_AF-A0A2V5ZBN8-F1
#
_entry.id   AF-A0A2V5ZBN8-F1
#
_cell.length_a   1.000
_cell.length_b   1.000
_cell.length_c   1.000
_cell.angle_alpha   90.00
_cell.angle_beta   90.00
_cell.angle_gamma   90.00
#
_symmetry.space_group_name_H-M   'P 1'
#
loop_
_entity.id
_entity.type
_entity.pdbx_description
1 polymer ?
#
loop_
_entity_poly.entity_id
_entity_poly.type
_entity_poly.pdbx_seq_one_letter_code
_entity_poly.pdbx_strand_id
1 'polypeptide(L)'
;MVVAGHEAPDFKIADARVCFLSVDHDMPQHEDAVVSGRLDKLAKIAAAWNYAKSRWNPHYLMKLDADDLISSRLVQWLENFGREPGYLIEHGWVWRSGSAPCPPIHRVFGPSMCIMFDYWK
;
A
#
# COMPACT_ATOMS: atom_id res chain seq x y z
N MET A 1 -4.50 8.86 2.88
CA MET A 1 -3.64 7.67 3.12
C MET A 1 -4.04 7.05 4.43
N VAL A 2 -4.23 5.73 4.47
CA VAL A 2 -4.44 4.98 5.71
C VAL A 2 -3.16 4.21 6.00
N VAL A 3 -2.62 4.34 7.21
CA VAL A 3 -1.50 3.56 7.71
C VAL A 3 -2.05 2.62 8.76
N ALA A 4 -2.01 1.31 8.51
CA ALA A 4 -2.51 0.31 9.46
C ALA A 4 -1.36 -0.40 10.17
N GLY A 5 -1.42 -0.46 11.50
CA GLY A 5 -0.39 -1.11 12.32
C GLY A 5 -0.84 -1.28 13.76
N HIS A 6 -0.10 -2.08 14.52
CA HIS A 6 -0.36 -2.27 15.95
C HIS A 6 -0.01 -1.01 16.74
N GLU A 7 1.18 -0.46 16.48
CA GLU A 7 1.72 0.69 17.19
C GLU A 7 1.70 1.94 16.31
N ALA A 8 1.17 3.02 16.86
CA ALA A 8 1.23 4.33 16.21
C ALA A 8 2.68 4.85 16.19
N PRO A 9 3.06 5.63 15.16
CA PRO A 9 4.35 6.29 15.17
C PRO A 9 4.48 7.23 16.38
N ASP A 10 5.70 7.33 16.92
CA ASP A 10 6.05 8.22 18.03
C ASP A 10 6.14 9.71 17.61
N PHE A 11 6.00 9.98 16.31
CA PHE A 11 5.94 11.32 15.74
C PHE A 11 4.52 11.73 15.32
N LYS A 12 4.25 13.03 15.36
CA LYS A 12 2.97 13.58 14.91
C LYS A 12 2.91 13.63 13.39
N ILE A 13 1.88 13.02 12.83
CA ILE A 13 1.55 13.16 11.41
C ILE A 13 0.74 14.46 11.26
N ALA A 14 1.35 15.49 10.65
CA ALA A 14 0.75 16.81 10.53
C ALA A 14 -0.34 16.92 9.45
N ASP A 15 -0.38 15.97 8.51
CA ASP A 15 -1.30 15.99 7.37
C ASP A 15 -2.62 15.29 7.71
N ALA A 16 -3.72 16.05 7.72
CA ALA A 16 -5.07 15.54 8.01
C ALA A 16 -5.57 14.49 7.01
N ARG A 17 -4.93 14.36 5.84
CA ARG A 17 -5.23 13.33 4.84
C ARG A 17 -4.61 11.97 5.21
N VAL A 18 -3.73 11.92 6.20
CA VAL A 18 -3.10 10.71 6.69
C VAL A 18 -3.77 10.29 7.99
N CYS A 19 -4.23 9.05 8.04
CA CYS A 19 -4.89 8.48 9.20
C CYS A 19 -4.14 7.21 9.62
N PHE A 20 -3.77 7.14 10.90
CA PHE A 20 -3.28 5.90 11.48
C PHE A 20 -4.47 5.08 11.99
N LEU A 21 -4.60 3.86 11.48
CA LEU A 21 -5.55 2.86 11.94
C LEU A 21 -4.81 1.88 12.84
N SER A 22 -5.08 1.95 14.14
CA SER A 22 -4.60 0.92 15.06
C SER A 22 -5.35 -0.37 14.77
N VAL A 23 -4.60 -1.44 14.57
CA VAL A 23 -5.12 -2.78 14.33
C VAL A 23 -4.63 -3.64 15.49
N ASP A 24 -5.56 -4.25 16.20
CA ASP A 24 -5.30 -5.08 17.39
C ASP A 24 -5.91 -6.46 17.16
N HIS A 25 -5.21 -7.28 16.38
CA HIS A 25 -5.56 -8.70 16.21
C HIS A 25 -4.36 -9.56 16.57
N ASP A 26 -4.63 -10.72 17.15
CA ASP A 26 -3.58 -11.69 17.42
C ASP A 26 -2.87 -12.10 16.13
N MET A 27 -1.56 -12.26 16.22
CA MET A 27 -0.78 -12.78 15.10
C MET A 27 -1.34 -14.16 14.69
N PRO A 28 -1.68 -14.37 13.41
CA PRO A 28 -2.18 -15.66 12.95
C PRO A 28 -1.18 -16.76 13.28
N GLN A 29 -1.62 -17.81 13.98
CA GLN A 29 -0.76 -18.94 14.29
C GLN A 29 -0.67 -19.88 13.09
N HIS A 30 0.54 -20.09 12.60
CA HIS A 30 0.87 -21.05 11.57
C HIS A 30 2.24 -21.65 11.88
N GLU A 31 2.45 -22.93 11.53
CA GLU A 31 3.70 -23.65 11.78
C GLU A 31 4.90 -22.97 11.10
N ASP A 32 4.64 -22.39 9.93
CA ASP A 32 5.59 -21.55 9.18
C ASP A 32 5.40 -20.06 9.52
N ALA A 33 6.42 -19.46 10.15
CA ALA A 33 6.47 -18.05 10.50
C ALA A 33 6.33 -17.10 9.28
N VAL A 34 6.80 -17.51 8.10
CA VAL A 34 6.64 -16.74 6.86
C VAL A 34 5.17 -16.64 6.48
N VAL A 35 4.41 -17.72 6.66
CA VAL A 35 2.98 -17.75 6.39
C VAL A 35 2.22 -16.91 7.42
N SER A 36 2.56 -17.02 8.70
CA SER A 36 1.99 -16.17 9.77
C SER A 36 2.15 -14.68 9.46
N GLY A 37 3.36 -14.27 9.07
CA GLY A 37 3.64 -12.87 8.71
C GLY A 37 2.88 -12.40 7.47
N ARG A 38 2.66 -13.27 6.47
CA ARG A 38 1.84 -12.94 5.29
C ARG A 38 0.37 -12.77 5.65
N LEU A 39 -0.18 -13.62 6.51
CA LEU A 39 -1.57 -13.53 6.95
C LEU A 39 -1.82 -12.27 7.78
N ASP A 40 -0.92 -11.94 8.71
CA ASP A 40 -0.95 -10.69 9.47
C ASP A 40 -0.92 -9.46 8.53
N LYS A 41 -0.03 -9.47 7.53
CA LYS A 41 0.03 -8.41 6.50
C LYS A 41 -1.29 -8.28 5.74
N LEU A 42 -1.90 -9.38 5.32
CA LEU A 42 -3.19 -9.38 4.61
C LEU A 42 -4.33 -8.86 5.50
N ALA A 43 -4.36 -9.24 6.77
CA ALA A 43 -5.36 -8.76 7.72
C ALA A 43 -5.28 -7.24 7.92
N LYS A 44 -4.06 -6.69 8.04
CA LYS A 44 -3.83 -5.23 8.11
C LYS A 44 -4.26 -4.50 6.83
N ILE A 45 -3.95 -5.06 5.65
CA ILE A 45 -4.39 -4.51 4.36
C ILE A 45 -5.91 -4.51 4.29
N ALA A 46 -6.59 -5.60 4.68
CA ALA A 46 -8.04 -5.70 4.68
C ALA A 46 -8.68 -4.68 5.64
N ALA A 47 -8.12 -4.49 6.83
CA ALA A 47 -8.59 -3.48 7.79
C ALA A 47 -8.47 -2.05 7.22
N ALA A 48 -7.30 -1.70 6.66
CA ALA A 48 -7.07 -0.40 6.03
C ALA A 48 -8.02 -0.16 4.85
N TRP A 49 -8.24 -1.19 4.04
CA TRP A 49 -9.13 -1.17 2.88
C TRP A 49 -10.58 -0.91 3.28
N ASN A 50 -11.11 -1.67 4.25
CA ASN A 50 -12.49 -1.50 4.75
C ASN A 50 -12.70 -0.11 5.36
N TYR A 51 -11.70 0.41 6.09
CA TYR A 51 -11.74 1.75 6.64
C TYR A 51 -11.77 2.81 5.51
N ALA A 52 -10.87 2.71 4.52
CA ALA A 52 -10.83 3.66 3.40
C ALA A 52 -12.15 3.67 2.60
N LYS A 53 -12.71 2.48 2.33
CA LYS A 53 -14.00 2.32 1.66
C LYS A 53 -15.13 3.02 2.40
N SER A 54 -15.31 2.71 3.69
CA SER A 54 -16.40 3.27 4.49
C SER A 54 -16.27 4.78 4.70
N ARG A 55 -15.04 5.31 4.74
CA ARG A 55 -14.79 6.73 5.04
C ARG A 55 -14.83 7.65 3.82
N TRP A 56 -14.34 7.18 2.68
CA TRP A 56 -14.07 8.04 1.51
C TRP A 56 -14.71 7.57 0.20
N ASN A 57 -15.18 6.32 0.11
CA ASN A 57 -15.68 5.74 -1.13
C ASN A 57 -14.75 6.02 -2.34
N PRO A 58 -13.46 5.64 -2.26
CA PRO A 58 -12.47 6.03 -3.26
C PRO A 58 -12.71 5.34 -4.61
N HIS A 59 -12.43 6.05 -5.71
CA HIS A 59 -12.45 5.46 -7.05
C HIS A 59 -11.30 4.47 -7.27
N TYR A 60 -10.13 4.78 -6.73
CA TYR A 60 -8.93 3.96 -6.84
C TYR A 60 -8.31 3.74 -5.47
N LEU A 61 -7.81 2.53 -5.23
CA LEU A 61 -7.04 2.20 -4.04
C LEU A 61 -5.72 1.58 -4.44
N MET A 62 -4.65 2.04 -3.81
CA MET A 62 -3.31 1.48 -3.96
C MET A 62 -2.78 1.08 -2.60
N LYS A 63 -2.32 -0.16 -2.50
CA LYS A 63 -1.49 -0.62 -1.38
C LYS A 63 -0.05 -0.17 -1.64
N LEU A 64 0.63 0.31 -0.61
CA LEU A 64 2.02 0.78 -0.66
C LEU A 64 2.75 0.25 0.57
N ASP A 65 3.93 -0.36 0.42
CA ASP A 65 4.77 -0.69 1.58
C ASP A 65 5.47 0.56 2.13
N ALA A 66 5.85 0.54 3.41
CA ALA A 66 6.42 1.72 4.08
C ALA A 66 7.81 2.14 3.53
N ASP A 67 8.51 1.21 2.88
CA ASP A 67 9.81 1.39 2.25
C ASP A 67 9.73 1.66 0.74
N ASP A 68 8.53 1.65 0.16
CA ASP A 68 8.30 1.99 -1.24
C ASP A 68 8.15 3.51 -1.44
N LEU A 69 8.78 4.03 -2.50
CA LEU A 69 8.58 5.40 -2.96
C LEU A 69 7.67 5.41 -4.19
N ILE A 70 6.80 6.41 -4.25
CA ILE A 70 5.89 6.61 -5.37
C ILE A 70 5.99 8.02 -5.94
N SER A 71 5.78 8.15 -7.24
CA SER A 71 5.78 9.44 -7.92
C SER A 71 4.60 10.30 -7.47
N SER A 72 4.87 11.54 -7.08
CA SER A 72 3.84 12.53 -6.75
C SER A 72 2.96 12.92 -7.95
N ARG A 73 3.37 12.56 -9.17
CA ARG A 73 2.60 12.80 -10.40
C ARG A 73 1.54 11.72 -10.67
N LEU A 74 1.50 10.64 -9.89
CA LEU A 74 0.60 9.52 -10.14
C LEU A 74 -0.87 9.94 -10.11
N VAL A 75 -1.28 10.75 -9.12
CA VAL A 75 -2.67 11.22 -9.01
C VAL A 75 -3.04 12.07 -10.22
N GLN A 76 -2.17 12.99 -10.64
CA GLN A 76 -2.40 13.80 -11.85
C GLN A 76 -2.50 12.93 -13.11
N TRP A 77 -1.69 11.87 -13.20
CA TRP A 77 -1.76 10.94 -14.31
C TRP A 77 -3.10 10.19 -14.32
N LEU A 78 -3.59 9.73 -13.16
CA LEU A 78 -4.91 9.12 -13.03
C LEU A 78 -6.04 10.10 -13.37
N GLU A 79 -5.96 11.37 -12.98
CA GLU A 79 -6.99 12.35 -13.37
C GLU A 79 -7.07 12.54 -14.90
N ASN A 80 -5.92 12.50 -15.58
CA ASN A 80 -5.86 12.75 -17.02
C ASN A 80 -6.14 11.49 -17.87
N PHE A 81 -5.76 10.31 -17.38
CA PHE A 81 -5.73 9.05 -18.14
C PHE A 81 -6.44 7.88 -17.44
N GLY A 82 -6.87 8.07 -16.19
CA GLY A 82 -7.58 7.11 -15.34
C GLY A 82 -8.99 6.83 -15.85
N ARG A 83 -9.14 5.79 -16.66
CA ARG A 83 -10.44 5.30 -17.13
C ARG A 83 -10.60 3.79 -16.99
N GLU A 84 -9.51 3.11 -16.69
CA GLU A 84 -9.50 1.67 -16.55
C GLU A 84 -9.87 1.25 -15.14
N PRO A 85 -10.38 0.01 -14.97
CA PRO A 85 -10.67 -0.55 -13.66
C PRO A 85 -9.44 -0.95 -12.84
N GLY A 86 -8.24 -0.63 -13.30
CA GLY A 86 -7.03 -0.86 -12.55
C GLY A 86 -5.79 -0.64 -13.38
N TYR A 87 -4.67 -0.51 -12.69
CA TYR A 87 -3.36 -0.29 -13.28
C TYR A 87 -2.33 -1.16 -12.59
N LEU A 88 -1.45 -1.75 -13.41
CA LEU A 88 -0.27 -2.47 -12.98
C LEU A 88 0.96 -1.59 -13.22
N ILE A 89 1.79 -1.40 -12.20
CA ILE A 89 3.08 -0.72 -12.37
C ILE A 89 4.07 -1.75 -12.92
N GLU A 90 4.47 -1.59 -14.18
CA GLU A 90 5.40 -2.50 -14.86
C GLU A 90 6.87 -2.12 -14.67
N HIS A 91 7.12 -0.86 -14.31
CA HIS A 91 8.46 -0.29 -14.22
C HIS A 91 8.61 0.51 -12.92
N GLY A 92 9.78 0.39 -12.29
CA GLY A 92 10.16 1.22 -11.15
C GLY A 92 11.67 1.30 -11.02
N TRP A 93 12.17 1.73 -9.86
CA TRP A 93 13.59 1.83 -9.54
C TRP A 93 13.88 1.34 -8.13
N VAL A 94 15.03 0.70 -7.92
CA VAL A 94 15.53 0.39 -6.58
C VAL A 94 16.46 1.51 -6.16
N TRP A 95 16.08 2.20 -5.10
CA TRP A 95 16.95 3.19 -4.47
C TRP A 95 18.03 2.48 -3.65
N ARG A 96 19.30 2.90 -3.83
CA ARG A 96 20.44 2.43 -3.05
C ARG A 96 21.27 3.64 -2.62
N SER A 97 21.39 3.84 -1.31
CA SER A 97 22.18 4.95 -0.76
C SER A 97 23.61 4.92 -1.31
N GLY A 98 24.09 6.06 -1.83
CA GLY A 98 25.45 6.19 -2.37
C GLY A 98 25.66 5.67 -3.80
N SER A 99 24.60 5.27 -4.51
CA SER A 99 24.70 4.84 -5.91
C SER A 99 23.55 5.40 -6.76
N ALA A 100 23.79 5.53 -8.07
CA ALA A 100 22.74 5.93 -9.00
C ALA A 100 21.59 4.92 -8.99
N PRO A 101 20.32 5.37 -9.20
CA PRO A 101 19.17 4.48 -9.31
C PRO A 101 19.44 3.40 -10.37
N CYS A 102 19.36 2.14 -9.97
CA CYS A 102 19.54 1.00 -10.88
C CYS A 102 18.15 0.51 -11.30
N PRO A 103 17.89 0.28 -12.61
CA PRO A 103 16.63 -0.31 -13.05
C PRO A 103 16.44 -1.70 -12.38
N PRO A 104 15.29 -1.97 -11.74
CA PRO A 104 14.99 -3.27 -11.19
C PRO A 104 14.60 -4.18 -12.33
N ILE A 105 15.19 -5.36 -12.27
CA ILE A 105 14.79 -6.56 -13.00
C ILE A 105 13.30 -6.83 -12.74
N HIS A 106 12.58 -7.27 -13.78
CA HIS A 106 11.16 -7.70 -13.88
C HIS A 106 10.58 -8.62 -12.76
N ARG A 107 11.21 -8.78 -11.58
CA ARG A 107 10.88 -9.82 -10.59
C ARG A 107 10.90 -9.41 -9.12
N VAL A 108 11.18 -8.15 -8.77
CA VAL A 108 11.27 -7.72 -7.35
C VAL A 108 9.98 -7.05 -6.87
N PHE A 109 9.09 -6.65 -7.78
CA PHE A 109 7.76 -6.18 -7.41
C PHE A 109 6.91 -7.39 -7.03
N GLY A 110 6.77 -7.65 -5.73
CA GLY A 110 5.66 -8.46 -5.22
C GLY A 110 4.31 -7.85 -5.64
N PRO A 111 3.16 -8.39 -5.19
CA PRO A 111 1.82 -7.85 -5.48
C PRO A 111 1.54 -6.44 -4.92
N SER A 112 2.60 -5.70 -4.57
CA SER A 112 2.65 -4.45 -3.84
C SER A 112 2.27 -3.21 -4.65
N MET A 113 2.10 -3.30 -5.97
CA MET A 113 1.96 -2.13 -6.84
C MET A 113 0.86 -2.29 -7.89
N CYS A 114 -0.31 -2.73 -7.44
CA CYS A 114 -1.54 -2.66 -8.22
C CYS A 114 -2.41 -1.51 -7.70
N ILE A 115 -2.88 -0.68 -8.62
CA ILE A 115 -3.97 0.28 -8.36
C ILE A 115 -5.24 -0.43 -8.77
N MET A 116 -6.12 -0.70 -7.82
CA MET A 116 -7.35 -1.42 -8.07
C MET A 116 -8.54 -0.47 -8.05
N PHE A 117 -9.42 -0.63 -9.03
CA PHE A 117 -10.77 -0.10 -8.97
C PHE A 117 -11.67 -1.10 -8.23
N ASP A 118 -12.67 -0.57 -7.56
CA ASP A 118 -13.51 -1.37 -6.68
C ASP A 118 -14.49 -2.26 -7.47
N TYR A 119 -14.22 -3.57 -7.52
CA TYR A 119 -15.16 -4.60 -7.97
C TYR A 119 -15.72 -5.48 -6.84
N TRP A 120 -15.35 -5.25 -5.58
CA TRP A 120 -15.87 -6.04 -4.46
C TRP A 120 -17.08 -5.32 -3.85
N LYS A 121 -18.24 -5.50 -4.51
CA LYS A 121 -19.58 -5.34 -3.91
C LYS A 121 -20.03 -6.63 -3.26
#